data_AF-A0A0M2R6A3-F1
#
_entry.id   AF-A0A0M2R6A3-F1
#
_cell.length_a   1.000
_cell.length_b   1.000
_cell.length_c   1.000
_cell.angle_alpha   90.00
_cell.angle_beta   90.00
_cell.angle_gamma   90.00
#
_symmetry.space_group_name_H-M   'P 1'
#
loop_
_entity.id
_entity.type
_entity.pdbx_description
1 polymer ?
#
loop_
_entity_poly.entity_id
_entity_poly.type
_entity_poly.pdbx_seq_one_letter_code
_entity_poly.pdbx_strand_id
1 'polypeptide(L)' 'MQETPTATHEKTKTQEVSLFMFLAAGLIPALTIALVGAYGFSIWMYQIFVSGPPTQ' A
#
# COMPACT_ATOMS: atom_id res chain seq x y z
N MET A 1 16.69 -30.29 33.28
CA MET A 1 16.56 -28.90 32.78
C MET A 1 16.39 -29.02 31.27
N GLN A 2 15.19 -28.77 30.75
CA GLN A 2 14.94 -28.88 29.31
C GLN A 2 15.52 -27.65 28.65
N GLU A 3 16.64 -27.79 27.94
CA GLU A 3 17.18 -26.74 27.09
C GLU A 3 16.16 -26.52 25.97
N THR A 4 15.42 -25.43 26.06
CA THR A 4 14.50 -25.01 25.02
C THR A 4 15.38 -24.71 23.80
N PRO A 5 15.19 -25.37 22.64
CA PRO A 5 15.89 -24.95 21.44
C PRO A 5 15.36 -23.57 21.11
N THR A 6 16.09 -22.53 21.49
CA THR A 6 15.86 -21.17 21.04
C THR A 6 16.16 -21.21 19.54
N ALA A 7 15.14 -21.51 18.75
CA ALA A 7 15.20 -21.39 17.30
C ALA A 7 15.31 -19.90 17.00
N THR A 8 16.52 -19.38 17.14
CA THR A 8 16.92 -18.08 16.63
C THR A 8 16.62 -18.15 15.15
N HIS A 9 15.49 -17.56 14.75
CA HIS A 9 15.17 -17.36 13.35
C HIS A 9 16.23 -16.40 12.84
N GLU A 10 17.31 -16.96 12.31
CA GLU A 10 18.28 -16.29 11.45
C GLU A 10 17.49 -15.80 10.23
N LYS A 11 16.80 -14.65 10.39
CA LYS A 11 16.09 -13.99 9.31
C LYS A 11 17.15 -13.63 8.30
N THR A 12 17.25 -14.46 7.27
CA THR A 12 18.31 -14.34 6.27
C THR A 12 18.22 -12.96 5.63
N LYS A 13 19.37 -12.32 5.36
CA LYS A 13 19.41 -10.96 4.76
C LYS A 13 18.55 -10.84 3.50
N THR A 14 18.37 -11.94 2.78
CA THR A 14 17.49 -12.06 1.61
C THR A 14 16.00 -11.86 1.93
N GLN A 15 15.52 -12.29 3.10
CA GLN A 15 14.13 -12.06 3.52
C GLN A 15 13.87 -10.59 3.85
N GLU A 16 14.84 -9.88 4.40
CA GLU A 16 14.71 -8.44 4.69
C GLU A 16 14.60 -7.62 3.41
N VAL A 17 15.47 -7.90 2.43
CA VAL A 17 15.44 -7.21 1.12
C VAL A 17 14.15 -7.53 0.37
N SER A 18 13.66 -8.78 0.42
CA SER A 18 12.38 -9.14 -0.22
C SER A 18 11.20 -8.40 0.41
N LEU A 19 11.17 -8.27 1.74
CA LEU A 19 10.12 -7.51 2.43
C LEU A 19 10.22 -6.03 2.10
N PHE A 20 11.44 -5.48 2.05
CA PHE A 20 11.68 -4.09 1.69
C PHE A 20 11.23 -3.79 0.25
N MET A 21 11.53 -4.68 -0.70
CA MET A 21 11.08 -4.56 -2.09
C MET A 21 9.56 -4.67 -2.20
N PHE A 22 8.93 -5.57 -1.45
CA PHE A 22 7.47 -5.69 -1.42
C PHE A 22 6.80 -4.41 -0.88
N LEU A 23 7.32 -3.83 0.20
CA LEU A 23 6.83 -2.56 0.73
C LEU A 23 7.07 -1.41 -0.27
N ALA A 24 8.29 -1.27 -0.77
CA ALA A 24 8.67 -0.13 -1.62
C ALA A 24 8.06 -0.19 -3.03
N ALA A 25 8.02 -1.36 -3.66
CA ALA A 25 7.54 -1.53 -5.04
C ALA A 25 6.09 -2.07 -5.11
N GLY A 26 5.53 -2.57 -4.02
CA GLY A 26 4.15 -3.04 -3.94
C GLY A 26 3.26 -2.10 -3.14
N LEU A 27 3.54 -1.95 -1.84
CA LEU A 27 2.68 -1.20 -0.92
C LEU A 27 2.60 0.29 -1.29
N ILE A 28 3.74 0.96 -1.51
CA ILE A 28 3.77 2.38 -1.83
C ILE A 28 3.03 2.69 -3.16
N PRO A 29 3.28 1.96 -4.26
CA PRO A 29 2.52 2.17 -5.50
C PRO A 29 1.04 1.86 -5.36
N ALA A 30 0.67 0.78 -4.66
CA ALA A 30 -0.73 0.44 -4.43
C ALA A 30 -1.47 1.53 -3.64
N LEU A 31 -0.84 2.04 -2.58
CA LEU A 31 -1.37 3.17 -1.81
C LEU A 31 -1.52 4.43 -2.69
N THR A 32 -0.53 4.71 -3.54
CA THR A 32 -0.57 5.85 -4.46
C THR A 32 -1.78 5.76 -5.38
N ILE A 33 -2.02 4.60 -6.00
CA ILE A 33 -3.17 4.38 -6.88
C ILE A 33 -4.48 4.51 -6.10
N ALA A 34 -4.55 3.93 -4.89
CA ALA A 34 -5.74 4.02 -4.05
C ALA A 34 -6.07 5.47 -3.67
N LEU A 35 -5.09 6.27 -3.25
CA LEU A 35 -5.30 7.67 -2.91
C LEU A 35 -5.69 8.51 -4.13
N VAL A 36 -4.96 8.41 -5.23
CA VAL A 36 -5.23 9.19 -6.45
C VAL A 36 -6.59 8.79 -7.04
N GLY A 37 -6.89 7.49 -7.08
CA GLY A 37 -8.17 6.97 -7.53
C GLY A 37 -9.32 7.44 -6.64
N ALA A 38 -9.19 7.33 -5.32
CA ALA A 38 -10.19 7.81 -4.38
C ALA A 38 -10.41 9.33 -4.48
N TYR A 39 -9.33 10.10 -4.64
CA TYR A 39 -9.41 11.55 -4.80
C TYR A 39 -10.08 11.95 -6.11
N GLY A 40 -9.64 11.39 -7.24
CA GLY A 40 -10.26 11.63 -8.54
C GLY A 40 -11.73 11.20 -8.58
N PHE A 41 -12.05 10.04 -8.00
CA PHE A 41 -13.42 9.56 -7.86
C PHE A 41 -14.26 10.49 -6.97
N SER A 42 -13.72 10.99 -5.86
CA SER A 42 -14.41 11.93 -4.97
C SER A 42 -14.72 13.24 -5.67
N ILE A 43 -13.76 13.78 -6.44
CA ILE A 43 -13.96 15.00 -7.24
C ILE A 43 -15.00 14.76 -8.34
N TRP A 44 -14.88 13.65 -9.09
CA TRP A 44 -15.87 13.29 -10.11
C TRP A 44 -17.28 13.15 -9.53
N MET A 45 -17.40 12.52 -8.36
CA MET A 45 -18.66 12.34 -7.66
C MET A 45 -19.21 13.68 -7.17
N TYR A 46 -18.36 14.54 -6.60
CA TYR A 46 -18.71 15.91 -6.23
C TYR A 46 -19.20 16.74 -7.43
N GLN A 47 -18.57 16.59 -8.60
CA GLN A 47 -19.01 17.25 -9.83
C GLN A 47 -20.44 16.83 -10.20
N ILE A 48 -20.74 15.53 -10.16
CA ILE A 48 -22.09 15.01 -10.45
C ILE A 48 -23.14 15.57 -9.49
N PHE A 49 -22.84 15.65 -8.19
CA PHE A 49 -23.83 16.02 -7.19
C PHE A 49 -24.01 17.53 -6.96
N VAL A 50 -22.97 18.33 -7.18
CA VAL A 50 -22.96 19.76 -6.77
C VAL A 50 -22.77 20.71 -7.94
N SER A 51 -21.98 20.34 -8.95
CA SER A 51 -21.38 21.32 -9.87
C SER A 51 -21.98 21.31 -11.28
N GLY A 52 -22.76 20.29 -11.64
CA GLY A 52 -23.16 20.04 -13.02
C GLY A 52 -22.02 19.48 -13.88
N PRO A 53 -22.33 18.94 -15.08
CA PRO A 53 -21.36 18.23 -15.92
C PRO A 53 -20.14 19.11 -16.27
N PRO A 54 -18.92 18.55 -16.34
CA PRO A 54 -17.66 19.30 -16.42
C PRO A 54 -17.36 19.93 -17.80
N THR A 55 -18.37 20.36 -18.55
CA THR A 55 -18.25 20.88 -19.92
C THR A 55 -19.04 22.18 -20.18
N GLN A 56 -19.47 22.89 -19.14
CA GLN A 56 -20.09 24.22 -19.27
C GLN A 56 -19.05 25.33 -19.13
#